data_AF-A0A7W8MGF2-F1
#
_entry.id   AF-A0A7W8MGF2-F1
#
_cell.length_a   1.000
_cell.length_b   1.000
_cell.length_c   1.000
_cell.angle_alpha   90.00
_cell.angle_beta   90.00
_cell.angle_gamma   90.00
#
_symmetry.space_group_name_H-M   'P 1'
#
loop_
_entity.id
_entity.type
_entity.pdbx_description
1 polymer ?
#
loop_
_entity_poly.entity_id
_entity_poly.type
_entity_poly.pdbx_seq_one_letter_code
_entity_poly.pdbx_strand_id
1 'polypeptide(L)'
;MKTKDIAAKYGLAHGQFDAWLSKTKSVPFKSSMIGGLSIDNDADVEVAVRRFEEHVAERESRAAEERAAQDAERVAAEKAADDKRKALASMLITSGFNFDGYTITKYSGYISGDDVVQIDRGTSGFFSTATNVGESLMTSLSSIRRRALAELKEAAYDLGCNAVVGVDFDYLTLDPETASSSGGTMYLPYVFGVTANGNAVVIEKN
;
A
#
# COMPACT_ATOMS: atom_id res chain seq x y z
N MET A 1 -37.84 -37.62 4.73
CA MET A 1 -37.86 -36.46 5.66
C MET A 1 -37.54 -35.16 4.90
N LYS A 2 -38.21 -34.04 5.21
CA LYS A 2 -37.90 -32.74 4.58
C LYS A 2 -36.59 -32.18 5.14
N THR A 3 -35.78 -31.50 4.33
CA THR A 3 -34.49 -30.96 4.77
C THR A 3 -34.61 -29.93 5.91
N LYS A 4 -35.73 -29.21 6.00
CA LYS A 4 -36.03 -28.32 7.14
C LYS A 4 -36.17 -29.07 8.48
N ASP A 5 -36.80 -30.23 8.46
CA ASP A 5 -37.01 -31.06 9.66
C ASP A 5 -35.71 -31.78 10.05
N ILE A 6 -34.91 -32.19 9.06
CA ILE A 6 -33.55 -32.73 9.27
C ILE A 6 -32.66 -31.66 9.91
N ALA A 7 -32.64 -30.45 9.35
CA ALA A 7 -31.84 -29.35 9.88
C ALA A 7 -32.22 -28.98 11.32
N ALA A 8 -33.52 -28.98 11.66
CA ALA A 8 -33.98 -28.75 13.03
C ALA A 8 -33.60 -29.89 14.00
N LYS A 9 -33.66 -31.15 13.54
CA LYS A 9 -33.33 -32.33 14.35
C LYS A 9 -31.83 -32.44 14.67
N TYR A 10 -30.97 -32.09 13.71
CA TYR A 10 -29.50 -32.20 13.84
C TYR A 10 -28.80 -30.86 14.11
N GLY A 11 -29.55 -29.76 14.27
CA GLY A 11 -28.98 -28.43 14.57
C GLY A 11 -28.21 -27.79 13.41
N LEU A 12 -28.51 -28.15 12.17
CA LEU A 12 -27.81 -27.68 10.98
C LEU A 12 -28.39 -26.36 10.45
N ALA A 13 -27.55 -25.53 9.82
CA ALA A 13 -28.00 -24.35 9.11
C ALA A 13 -28.76 -24.75 7.82
N HIS A 14 -30.10 -24.73 7.87
CA HIS A 14 -30.99 -25.21 6.80
C HIS A 14 -30.62 -24.66 5.40
N GLY A 15 -30.33 -23.36 5.29
CA GLY A 15 -29.97 -22.75 4.00
C GLY A 15 -28.62 -23.23 3.43
N GLN A 16 -27.64 -23.52 4.30
CA GLN A 16 -26.35 -24.05 3.88
C GLN A 16 -26.44 -25.54 3.52
N PHE A 17 -27.27 -26.29 4.24
CA PHE A 17 -27.55 -27.71 3.97
C PHE A 17 -28.24 -27.91 2.62
N ASP A 18 -29.28 -27.13 2.32
CA ASP A 18 -29.99 -27.18 1.03
C ASP A 18 -29.08 -26.75 -0.14
N ALA A 19 -28.26 -25.71 0.05
CA ALA A 19 -27.31 -25.23 -0.95
C ALA A 19 -26.17 -26.23 -1.23
N TRP A 20 -25.76 -27.00 -0.22
CA TRP A 20 -24.79 -28.08 -0.39
C TRP A 20 -25.42 -29.31 -1.04
N LEU A 21 -26.60 -29.74 -0.57
CA LEU A 21 -27.29 -30.94 -1.06
C LEU A 21 -27.67 -30.80 -2.54
N SER A 22 -28.09 -29.60 -2.97
CA SER A 22 -28.39 -29.31 -4.38
C SER A 22 -27.18 -29.34 -5.32
N LYS A 23 -25.96 -29.16 -4.79
CA LYS A 23 -24.69 -29.21 -5.57
C LYS A 23 -24.01 -30.57 -5.52
N THR A 24 -24.25 -31.32 -4.45
CA THR A 24 -23.64 -32.61 -4.21
C THR A 24 -24.38 -33.71 -4.97
N LYS A 25 -23.66 -34.49 -5.79
CA LYS A 25 -24.22 -35.63 -6.55
C LYS A 25 -24.28 -36.94 -5.76
N SER A 26 -23.81 -36.92 -4.51
CA SER A 26 -23.49 -38.14 -3.76
C SER A 26 -24.59 -38.63 -2.82
N VAL A 27 -25.72 -37.89 -2.73
CA VAL A 27 -26.90 -38.25 -1.93
C VAL A 27 -28.15 -38.08 -2.78
N PRO A 28 -29.02 -39.10 -2.89
CA PRO A 28 -30.28 -38.98 -3.62
C PRO A 28 -31.26 -38.07 -2.86
N PHE A 29 -31.80 -37.06 -3.55
CA PHE A 29 -32.80 -36.15 -3.01
C PHE A 29 -33.93 -35.93 -4.02
N LYS A 30 -35.13 -35.58 -3.53
CA LYS A 30 -36.27 -35.14 -4.33
C LYS A 30 -36.49 -33.65 -4.16
N SER A 31 -36.79 -32.99 -5.28
CA SER A 31 -37.22 -31.58 -5.31
C SER A 31 -38.75 -31.50 -5.38
N SER A 32 -39.35 -30.69 -4.51
CA SER A 32 -40.80 -30.44 -4.50
C SER A 32 -41.19 -29.30 -5.44
N MET A 33 -42.36 -29.41 -6.11
CA MET A 33 -42.92 -28.37 -6.99
C MET A 33 -43.17 -27.01 -6.29
N ILE A 34 -43.25 -26.98 -4.97
CA ILE A 34 -43.51 -25.77 -4.16
C ILE A 34 -42.21 -25.22 -3.53
N GLY A 35 -41.05 -25.76 -3.94
CA GLY A 35 -39.75 -25.46 -3.34
C GLY A 35 -39.51 -26.29 -2.06
N GLY A 36 -38.33 -26.88 -1.97
CA GLY A 36 -37.90 -27.70 -0.83
C GLY A 36 -37.35 -29.06 -1.25
N LEU A 37 -36.34 -29.52 -0.51
CA LEU A 37 -35.65 -30.78 -0.73
C LEU A 37 -36.14 -31.83 0.29
N SER A 38 -36.19 -33.09 -0.11
CA SER A 38 -36.47 -34.22 0.78
C SER A 38 -35.60 -35.43 0.48
N ILE A 39 -35.24 -36.16 1.52
CA ILE A 39 -34.48 -37.42 1.45
C ILE A 39 -35.42 -38.55 1.88
N ASP A 40 -35.54 -39.61 1.09
CA ASP A 40 -36.61 -40.61 1.26
C ASP A 40 -36.29 -41.70 2.28
N ASN A 41 -35.01 -41.99 2.55
CA ASN A 41 -34.58 -43.07 3.44
C ASN A 41 -33.76 -42.55 4.62
N ASP A 42 -33.99 -43.09 5.82
CA ASP A 42 -33.30 -42.65 7.04
C ASP A 42 -31.79 -42.93 7.00
N ALA A 43 -31.37 -44.03 6.35
CA ALA A 43 -29.95 -44.32 6.10
C ALA A 43 -29.28 -43.25 5.22
N ASP A 44 -30.01 -42.68 4.26
CA ASP A 44 -29.51 -41.61 3.40
C ASP A 44 -29.49 -40.26 4.13
N VAL A 45 -30.38 -40.05 5.11
CA VAL A 45 -30.38 -38.86 5.98
C VAL A 45 -29.12 -38.83 6.85
N GLU A 46 -28.75 -39.95 7.49
CA GLU A 46 -27.54 -40.02 8.31
C GLU A 46 -26.26 -39.82 7.48
N VAL A 47 -26.20 -40.40 6.29
CA VAL A 47 -25.08 -40.19 5.35
C VAL A 47 -25.00 -38.74 4.88
N ALA A 48 -26.14 -38.09 4.62
CA ALA A 48 -26.21 -36.70 4.20
C ALA A 48 -25.76 -35.74 5.30
N VAL A 49 -26.20 -35.96 6.54
CA VAL A 49 -25.79 -35.16 7.70
C VAL A 49 -24.29 -35.28 7.93
N ARG A 50 -23.74 -36.51 8.02
CA ARG A 50 -22.32 -36.72 8.24
C ARG A 50 -21.45 -36.05 7.17
N ARG A 51 -21.79 -36.20 5.89
CA ARG A 51 -21.04 -35.58 4.80
C ARG A 51 -21.16 -34.05 4.74
N PHE A 52 -22.31 -33.51 5.18
CA PHE A 52 -22.45 -32.08 5.30
C PHE A 52 -21.61 -31.52 6.44
N GLU A 53 -21.58 -32.20 7.59
CA GLU A 53 -20.71 -31.85 8.72
C GLU A 53 -19.23 -31.91 8.31
N GLU A 54 -18.80 -32.95 7.60
CA GLU A 54 -17.45 -33.06 7.00
C GLU A 54 -17.17 -31.87 6.06
N HIS A 55 -18.10 -31.53 5.17
CA HIS A 55 -17.95 -30.39 4.25
C HIS A 55 -17.85 -29.05 4.97
N VAL A 56 -18.66 -28.83 6.01
CA VAL A 56 -18.60 -27.61 6.83
C VAL A 56 -17.26 -27.55 7.56
N ALA A 57 -16.83 -28.64 8.20
CA ALA A 57 -15.54 -28.71 8.89
C ALA A 57 -14.35 -28.46 7.95
N GLU A 58 -14.35 -29.02 6.74
CA GLU A 58 -13.32 -28.76 5.73
C GLU A 58 -13.29 -27.27 5.31
N ARG A 59 -14.48 -26.65 5.13
CA ARG A 59 -14.56 -25.24 4.77
C ARG A 59 -14.12 -24.32 5.91
N GLU A 60 -14.45 -24.68 7.15
CA GLU A 60 -13.98 -23.96 8.34
C GLU A 60 -12.48 -24.10 8.52
N SER A 61 -11.90 -25.29 8.35
CA SER A 61 -10.45 -25.51 8.37
C SER A 61 -9.76 -24.67 7.31
N ARG A 62 -10.24 -24.73 6.06
CA ARG A 62 -9.68 -23.94 4.96
C ARG A 62 -9.79 -22.44 5.21
N ALA A 63 -10.93 -21.97 5.69
CA ALA A 63 -11.12 -20.56 6.02
C ALA A 63 -10.23 -20.12 7.20
N ALA A 64 -10.00 -21.00 8.18
CA ALA A 64 -9.09 -20.74 9.29
C ALA A 64 -7.63 -20.70 8.82
N GLU A 65 -7.22 -21.61 7.94
CA GLU A 65 -5.90 -21.64 7.31
C GLU A 65 -5.67 -20.39 6.44
N GLU A 66 -6.64 -20.00 5.62
CA GLU A 66 -6.58 -18.77 4.81
C GLU A 66 -6.47 -17.52 5.69
N ARG A 67 -7.26 -17.42 6.76
CA ARG A 67 -7.17 -16.32 7.73
C ARG A 67 -5.81 -16.30 8.44
N ALA A 68 -5.32 -17.46 8.87
CA ALA A 68 -4.01 -17.58 9.50
C ALA A 68 -2.88 -17.18 8.54
N ALA A 69 -2.97 -17.54 7.26
CA ALA A 69 -2.03 -17.12 6.23
C ALA A 69 -2.08 -15.61 6.01
N GLN A 70 -3.28 -15.02 5.90
CA GLN A 70 -3.47 -13.56 5.77
C GLN A 70 -2.96 -12.79 6.99
N ASP A 71 -3.21 -13.30 8.20
CA ASP A 71 -2.72 -12.72 9.45
C ASP A 71 -1.19 -12.80 9.52
N ALA A 72 -0.60 -13.92 9.12
CA ALA A 72 0.86 -14.08 9.06
C ALA A 72 1.50 -13.14 8.03
N GLU A 73 0.89 -12.99 6.85
CA GLU A 73 1.33 -12.06 5.81
C GLU A 73 1.24 -10.61 6.30
N ARG A 74 0.12 -10.22 6.95
CA ARG A 74 -0.05 -8.89 7.54
C ARG A 74 1.04 -8.60 8.57
N VAL A 75 1.30 -9.52 9.49
CA VAL A 75 2.34 -9.38 10.52
C VAL A 75 3.72 -9.26 9.88
N ALA A 76 4.01 -10.05 8.84
CA ALA A 76 5.28 -9.98 8.13
C ALA A 76 5.45 -8.63 7.39
N ALA A 77 4.38 -8.13 6.75
CA ALA A 77 4.37 -6.83 6.08
C ALA A 77 4.55 -5.67 7.07
N GLU A 78 3.87 -5.70 8.22
CA GLU A 78 4.02 -4.71 9.29
C GLU A 78 5.46 -4.68 9.82
N LYS A 79 6.04 -5.86 10.07
CA LYS A 79 7.44 -5.96 10.49
C LYS A 79 8.40 -5.41 9.44
N ALA A 80 8.20 -5.76 8.17
CA ALA A 80 9.04 -5.26 7.08
C ALA A 80 8.94 -3.74 6.93
N ALA A 81 7.73 -3.17 7.07
CA ALA A 81 7.53 -1.72 7.05
C ALA A 81 8.22 -1.02 8.24
N ASP A 82 8.16 -1.62 9.43
CA ASP A 82 8.84 -1.12 10.62
C ASP A 82 10.37 -1.17 10.48
N ASP A 83 10.91 -2.26 9.94
CA ASP A 83 12.34 -2.42 9.72
C ASP A 83 12.84 -1.44 8.64
N LYS A 84 12.08 -1.25 7.56
CA LYS A 84 12.33 -0.22 6.55
C LYS A 84 12.31 1.18 7.16
N ARG A 85 11.29 1.52 7.95
CA ARG A 85 11.19 2.83 8.64
C ARG A 85 12.40 3.08 9.54
N LYS A 86 12.85 2.08 10.29
CA LYS A 86 14.06 2.19 11.15
C LYS A 86 15.31 2.39 10.31
N ALA A 87 15.49 1.60 9.25
CA ALA A 87 16.65 1.71 8.37
C ALA A 87 16.76 3.11 7.74
N LEU A 88 15.67 3.62 7.17
CA LEU A 88 15.60 4.97 6.61
C LEU A 88 15.84 6.04 7.67
N ALA A 89 15.33 5.88 8.90
CA ALA A 89 15.58 6.84 9.97
C ALA A 89 17.07 6.87 10.38
N SER A 90 17.74 5.71 10.43
CA SER A 90 19.14 5.58 10.83
C SER A 90 20.17 5.85 9.72
N MET A 91 19.74 5.90 8.45
CA MET A 91 20.64 6.08 7.32
C MET A 91 21.40 7.42 7.41
N LEU A 92 22.73 7.31 7.35
CA LEU A 92 23.62 8.47 7.42
C LEU A 92 23.68 9.18 6.08
N ILE A 93 23.64 10.51 6.10
CA ILE A 93 23.71 11.36 4.91
C ILE A 93 24.73 12.46 5.16
N THR A 94 25.57 12.75 4.18
CA THR A 94 26.53 13.85 4.25
C THR A 94 26.74 14.48 2.87
N SER A 95 26.99 15.79 2.85
CA SER A 95 27.49 16.50 1.68
C SER A 95 29.00 16.27 1.45
N GLY A 96 29.71 15.70 2.43
CA GLY A 96 31.09 15.26 2.29
C GLY A 96 31.23 13.92 1.59
N PHE A 97 32.46 13.42 1.43
CA PHE A 97 32.74 12.16 0.74
C PHE A 97 33.09 10.99 1.67
N ASN A 98 33.01 11.18 2.99
CA ASN A 98 33.29 10.15 3.98
C ASN A 98 32.54 10.37 5.30
N PHE A 99 32.48 9.34 6.14
CA PHE A 99 32.05 9.43 7.55
C PHE A 99 33.20 9.02 8.48
N ASP A 100 33.56 9.88 9.42
CA ASP A 100 34.62 9.59 10.39
C ASP A 100 34.24 8.40 11.28
N GLY A 101 35.19 7.47 11.46
CA GLY A 101 34.95 6.23 12.21
C GLY A 101 34.22 5.13 11.43
N TYR A 102 33.99 5.33 10.13
CA TYR A 102 33.44 4.32 9.23
C TYR A 102 34.36 4.10 8.03
N THR A 103 34.20 2.94 7.40
CA THR A 103 34.83 2.57 6.12
C THR A 103 33.73 2.31 5.10
N ILE A 104 33.83 2.92 3.92
CA ILE A 104 32.94 2.60 2.78
C ILE A 104 33.39 1.27 2.18
N THR A 105 32.54 0.25 2.25
CA THR A 105 32.82 -1.10 1.75
C THR A 105 32.23 -1.37 0.38
N LYS A 106 31.23 -0.58 -0.05
CA LYS A 106 30.61 -0.69 -1.37
C LYS A 106 30.09 0.66 -1.86
N TYR A 107 30.30 0.95 -3.14
CA TYR A 107 29.60 2.00 -3.88
C TYR A 107 28.55 1.35 -4.78
N SER A 108 27.29 1.72 -4.61
CA SER A 108 26.17 1.15 -5.38
C SER A 108 25.67 2.06 -6.51
N GLY A 109 26.29 3.23 -6.69
CA GLY A 109 26.04 4.13 -7.80
C GLY A 109 25.48 5.49 -7.39
N TYR A 110 25.30 6.34 -8.40
CA TYR A 110 24.70 7.65 -8.29
C TYR A 110 23.17 7.55 -8.26
N ILE A 111 22.54 8.27 -7.34
CA ILE A 111 21.08 8.26 -7.12
C ILE A 111 20.56 9.70 -7.00
N SER A 112 19.28 9.87 -7.27
CA SER A 112 18.55 11.12 -7.12
C SER A 112 17.24 10.93 -6.37
N GLY A 113 16.73 12.01 -5.79
CA GLY A 113 15.35 12.11 -5.30
C GLY A 113 14.80 13.49 -5.67
N ASP A 114 13.54 13.55 -6.09
CA ASP A 114 12.97 14.71 -6.77
C ASP A 114 11.67 15.15 -6.09
N ASP A 115 11.45 16.45 -5.99
CA ASP A 115 10.12 16.95 -5.63
C ASP A 115 9.83 18.28 -6.31
N VAL A 116 8.54 18.55 -6.51
CA VAL A 116 8.05 19.73 -7.21
C VAL A 116 6.89 20.35 -6.46
N VAL A 117 6.85 21.68 -6.45
CA VAL A 117 5.76 22.46 -5.87
C VAL A 117 5.33 23.57 -6.81
N GLN A 118 4.02 23.81 -6.85
CA GLN A 118 3.43 24.94 -7.55
C GLN A 118 3.10 26.04 -6.55
N ILE A 119 3.44 27.28 -6.90
CA ILE A 119 3.18 28.45 -6.07
C ILE A 119 2.39 29.46 -6.91
N ASP A 120 1.22 29.82 -6.41
CA ASP A 120 0.37 30.81 -7.06
C ASP A 120 1.10 32.13 -7.24
N ARG A 121 0.84 32.78 -8.37
CA ARG A 121 1.32 34.14 -8.59
C ARG A 121 0.54 35.07 -7.66
N GLY A 122 1.25 35.89 -6.89
CA GLY A 122 0.63 36.91 -6.07
C GLY A 122 -0.28 37.81 -6.92
N THR A 123 -1.46 38.15 -6.41
CA THR A 123 -2.37 39.07 -7.08
C THR A 123 -2.16 40.48 -6.51
N SER A 124 -1.91 41.46 -7.40
CA SER A 124 -1.96 42.88 -7.03
C SER A 124 -3.30 43.46 -7.49
N GLY A 125 -4.25 43.56 -6.56
CA GLY A 125 -5.50 44.29 -6.72
C GLY A 125 -5.55 45.49 -5.79
N PHE A 126 -6.41 46.46 -6.09
CA PHE A 126 -6.59 47.70 -5.32
C PHE A 126 -6.98 47.48 -3.84
N PHE A 127 -7.38 46.26 -3.47
CA PHE A 127 -7.77 45.83 -2.13
C PHE A 127 -7.03 44.57 -1.63
N SER A 128 -6.04 44.05 -2.35
CA SER A 128 -5.27 42.89 -1.89
C SER A 128 -3.91 43.31 -1.34
N THR A 129 -3.60 42.85 -0.13
CA THR A 129 -2.21 42.87 0.36
C THR A 129 -1.41 41.95 -0.53
N ALA A 130 -0.30 42.44 -1.10
CA ALA A 130 0.59 41.61 -1.91
C ALA A 130 0.95 40.34 -1.13
N THR A 131 0.70 39.16 -1.71
CA THR A 131 1.13 37.89 -1.14
C THR A 131 2.64 37.96 -0.89
N ASN A 132 3.09 37.60 0.31
CA ASN A 132 4.52 37.48 0.60
C ASN A 132 5.06 36.21 -0.09
N VAL A 133 5.30 36.33 -1.40
CA VAL A 133 5.75 35.23 -2.27
C VAL A 133 7.04 34.62 -1.73
N GLY A 134 7.92 35.43 -1.12
CA GLY A 134 9.16 34.95 -0.52
C GLY A 134 8.95 33.98 0.65
N GLU A 135 8.04 34.28 1.56
CA GLU A 135 7.73 33.40 2.70
C GLU A 135 7.06 32.11 2.25
N SER A 136 6.07 32.20 1.37
CA SER A 136 5.39 31.04 0.78
C SER A 136 6.36 30.13 0.02
N LEU A 137 7.30 30.73 -0.72
CA LEU A 137 8.38 30.02 -1.39
C LEU A 137 9.29 29.31 -0.40
N MET A 138 9.78 29.98 0.64
CA MET A 138 10.70 29.37 1.60
C MET A 138 10.06 28.20 2.36
N THR A 139 8.78 28.31 2.74
CA THR A 139 8.02 27.19 3.33
C THR A 139 7.93 26.02 2.35
N SER A 140 7.61 26.29 1.09
CA SER A 140 7.48 25.27 0.05
C SER A 140 8.81 24.59 -0.26
N LEU A 141 9.92 25.36 -0.38
CA LEU A 141 11.28 24.85 -0.59
C LEU A 141 11.72 23.91 0.55
N SER A 142 11.38 24.24 1.80
CA SER A 142 11.67 23.36 2.94
C SER A 142 10.94 22.02 2.84
N SER A 143 9.66 22.05 2.42
CA SER A 143 8.87 20.84 2.20
C SER A 143 9.46 19.98 1.09
N ILE A 144 9.69 20.54 -0.10
CA ILE A 144 10.17 19.75 -1.24
C ILE A 144 11.56 19.17 -0.98
N ARG A 145 12.45 19.91 -0.28
CA ARG A 145 13.77 19.39 0.10
C ARG A 145 13.68 18.17 1.00
N ARG A 146 12.73 18.15 1.94
CA ARG A 146 12.52 17.00 2.82
C ARG A 146 11.99 15.79 2.06
N ARG A 147 11.12 15.99 1.08
CA ARG A 147 10.59 14.89 0.25
C ARG A 147 11.64 14.35 -0.72
N ALA A 148 12.38 15.23 -1.39
CA ALA A 148 13.52 14.84 -2.23
C ALA A 148 14.58 14.05 -1.44
N LEU A 149 14.91 14.49 -0.22
CA LEU A 149 15.77 13.71 0.68
C LEU A 149 15.16 12.36 1.05
N ALA A 150 13.85 12.29 1.33
CA ALA A 150 13.20 11.03 1.65
C ALA A 150 13.29 10.04 0.46
N GLU A 151 13.01 10.52 -0.76
CA GLU A 151 13.13 9.71 -1.97
C GLU A 151 14.59 9.28 -2.25
N LEU A 152 15.56 10.16 -2.02
CA LEU A 152 16.99 9.80 -2.11
C LEU A 152 17.35 8.67 -1.13
N LYS A 153 16.80 8.70 0.10
CA LYS A 153 17.01 7.62 1.09
C LYS A 153 16.35 6.32 0.68
N GLU A 154 15.15 6.40 0.10
CA GLU A 154 14.43 5.24 -0.46
C GLU A 154 15.25 4.60 -1.60
N ALA A 155 15.75 5.40 -2.54
CA ALA A 155 16.63 4.92 -3.61
C ALA A 155 17.90 4.25 -3.08
N ALA A 156 18.53 4.80 -2.04
CA ALA A 156 19.67 4.17 -1.39
C ALA A 156 19.29 2.85 -0.71
N TYR A 157 18.16 2.80 -0.01
CA TYR A 157 17.67 1.60 0.66
C TYR A 157 17.37 0.47 -0.33
N ASP A 158 16.74 0.78 -1.45
CA ASP A 158 16.42 -0.18 -2.51
C ASP A 158 17.68 -0.78 -3.16
N LEU A 159 18.80 -0.06 -3.16
CA LEU A 159 20.13 -0.55 -3.56
C LEU A 159 20.85 -1.36 -2.47
N GLY A 160 20.23 -1.53 -1.29
CA GLY A 160 20.81 -2.19 -0.12
C GLY A 160 21.89 -1.36 0.58
N CYS A 161 21.88 -0.04 0.41
CA CYS A 161 22.81 0.88 1.03
C CYS A 161 22.28 1.39 2.38
N ASN A 162 23.20 1.73 3.27
CA ASN A 162 22.91 2.25 4.61
C ASN A 162 23.39 3.70 4.82
N ALA A 163 24.00 4.30 3.81
CA ALA A 163 24.39 5.71 3.82
C ALA A 163 24.44 6.33 2.41
N VAL A 164 24.43 7.65 2.36
CA VAL A 164 24.60 8.46 1.14
C VAL A 164 25.67 9.52 1.37
N VAL A 165 26.62 9.61 0.45
CA VAL A 165 27.72 10.60 0.46
C VAL A 165 27.66 11.51 -0.75
N GLY A 166 28.27 12.69 -0.63
CA GLY A 166 28.35 13.68 -1.70
C GLY A 166 26.99 14.27 -2.04
N VAL A 167 26.15 14.49 -1.03
CA VAL A 167 24.81 15.05 -1.27
C VAL A 167 24.84 16.52 -1.62
N ASP A 168 24.23 16.85 -2.75
CA ASP A 168 23.96 18.20 -3.26
C ASP A 168 22.48 18.35 -3.66
N PHE A 169 22.06 19.62 -3.82
CA PHE A 169 20.71 19.98 -4.21
C PHE A 169 20.73 20.93 -5.39
N ASP A 170 20.04 20.55 -6.45
CA ASP A 170 19.77 21.40 -7.60
C ASP A 170 18.34 21.93 -7.53
N TYR A 171 18.17 23.22 -7.84
CA TYR A 171 16.86 23.87 -7.85
C TYR A 171 16.53 24.34 -9.26
N LEU A 172 15.33 23.99 -9.72
CA LEU A 172 14.77 24.43 -11.00
C LEU A 172 13.57 25.32 -10.74
N THR A 173 13.44 26.41 -11.49
CA THR A 173 12.24 27.25 -11.48
C THR A 173 11.71 27.36 -12.90
N LEU A 174 10.41 27.11 -13.07
CA LEU A 174 9.70 27.33 -14.33
C LEU A 174 8.65 28.42 -14.14
N ASP A 175 8.56 29.27 -15.15
CA ASP A 175 7.56 30.33 -15.29
C ASP A 175 6.64 29.96 -16.47
N PRO A 176 5.66 29.05 -16.25
CA PRO A 176 4.81 28.57 -17.33
C PRO A 176 3.75 29.60 -17.74
N GLU A 177 3.50 29.68 -19.04
CA GLU A 177 2.48 30.52 -19.67
C GLU A 177 1.65 29.72 -20.69
N THR A 178 0.40 30.14 -20.90
CA THR A 178 -0.52 29.54 -21.88
C THR A 178 -1.39 30.63 -22.55
N ALA A 179 -2.08 30.29 -23.63
CA ALA A 179 -2.99 31.21 -24.30
C ALA A 179 -4.38 31.20 -23.65
N SER A 180 -4.94 32.39 -23.41
CA SER A 180 -6.34 32.54 -22.98
C SER A 180 -7.30 32.36 -24.17
N SER A 181 -8.55 32.06 -23.86
CA SER A 181 -9.64 32.01 -24.85
C SER A 181 -9.91 33.35 -25.55
N SER A 182 -9.44 34.47 -25.00
CA SER A 182 -9.53 35.80 -25.61
C SER A 182 -8.28 36.21 -26.40
N GLY A 183 -7.32 35.29 -26.59
CA GLY A 183 -6.08 35.53 -27.34
C GLY A 183 -4.98 36.26 -26.58
N GLY A 184 -5.10 36.41 -25.25
CA GLY A 184 -4.05 36.98 -24.39
C GLY A 184 -3.17 35.91 -23.73
N THR A 185 -2.06 36.31 -23.13
CA THR A 185 -1.23 35.41 -22.32
C THR A 185 -1.84 35.21 -20.93
N MET A 186 -2.00 33.96 -20.53
CA MET A 186 -2.37 33.54 -19.19
C MET A 186 -1.14 32.94 -18.50
N TYR A 187 -0.74 33.54 -17.39
CA TYR A 187 0.35 33.04 -16.57
C TYR A 187 -0.16 31.96 -15.61
N LEU A 188 0.47 30.79 -15.64
CA LEU A 188 0.21 29.68 -14.72
C LEU A 188 1.04 29.83 -13.44
N PRO A 189 0.72 29.13 -12.34
CA PRO A 189 1.54 29.17 -11.11
C PRO A 189 3.03 28.90 -11.38
N TYR A 190 3.91 29.49 -10.57
CA TYR A 190 5.34 29.17 -10.60
C TYR A 190 5.54 27.70 -10.25
N VAL A 191 6.47 27.03 -10.92
CA VAL A 191 6.85 25.65 -10.60
C VAL A 191 8.27 25.65 -10.08
N PHE A 192 8.46 25.16 -8.86
CA PHE A 192 9.77 24.99 -8.25
C PHE A 192 10.06 23.50 -8.07
N GLY A 193 11.10 23.02 -8.75
CA GLY A 193 11.63 21.68 -8.59
C GLY A 193 12.89 21.69 -7.73
N VAL A 194 13.09 20.62 -6.98
CA VAL A 194 14.37 20.31 -6.34
C VAL A 194 14.76 18.88 -6.65
N THR A 195 16.03 18.68 -6.97
CA THR A 195 16.65 17.36 -7.11
C THR A 195 17.73 17.26 -6.04
N ALA A 196 17.62 16.26 -5.17
CA ALA A 196 18.69 15.85 -4.27
C ALA A 196 19.50 14.75 -4.95
N ASN A 197 20.81 14.90 -5.01
CA ASN A 197 21.71 14.02 -5.74
C ASN A 197 22.73 13.43 -4.75
N GLY A 198 23.33 12.27 -5.06
CA GLY A 198 24.35 11.67 -4.19
C GLY A 198 24.78 10.27 -4.61
N ASN A 199 25.71 9.68 -3.86
CA ASN A 199 26.18 8.31 -4.08
C ASN A 199 25.73 7.39 -2.95
N ALA A 200 25.01 6.32 -3.32
CA ALA A 200 24.58 5.29 -2.38
C ALA A 200 25.76 4.39 -2.01
N VAL A 201 26.03 4.24 -0.72
CA VAL A 201 27.16 3.47 -0.20
C VAL A 201 26.77 2.54 0.94
N VAL A 202 27.54 1.45 1.09
CA VAL A 202 27.54 0.64 2.31
C VAL A 202 28.73 1.07 3.15
N ILE A 203 28.46 1.43 4.40
CA ILE A 203 29.47 1.78 5.39
C ILE A 203 29.46 0.77 6.55
N GLU A 204 30.64 0.48 7.06
CA GLU A 204 30.87 -0.34 8.25
C GLU A 204 31.66 0.47 9.28
N LYS A 205 31.35 0.27 10.56
CA LYS A 205 32.07 0.97 11.64
C LYS A 205 33.47 0.37 11.78
N ASN A 206 34.47 1.24 11.88
CA ASN A 206 35.88 0.87 12.10
C ASN A 206 36.10 0.20 13.46
#